data_AF-A0A397J6T5-F1
#
_entry.id   AF-A0A397J6T5-F1
#
_cell.length_a   1.000
_cell.length_b   1.000
_cell.length_c   1.000
_cell.angle_alpha   90.00
_cell.angle_beta   90.00
_cell.angle_gamma   90.00
#
_symmetry.space_group_name_H-M   'P 1'
#
loop_
_entity.id
_entity.type
_entity.pdbx_description
1 polymer ?
#
loop_
_entity_poly.entity_id
_entity_poly.type
_entity_poly.pdbx_seq_one_letter_code
_entity_poly.pdbx_strand_id
1 'polypeptide(L)'
;MCHGHAGTIVVAKVAGTDEIIGGYNPLPWDKSSRKHFTSLQETALISILERDDLKVEEIKIWDYIIKWGIAQNPTLPADLKEWTKGNFKALKITLQQCLPLIRYFHIPVEVIWKKMKPYKKIFEEQLWDDIIQHSISPNDPITSLILPARIISNPELPSRIISNPELPSAPELSSRENESFSTIISNENQLFIL
;
A
#
# COMPACT_ATOMS: atom_id res chain seq x y z
N MET A 1 -11.55 -21.86 5.08
CA MET A 1 -12.17 -20.55 5.38
C MET A 1 -11.13 -19.67 6.05
N CYS A 2 -10.64 -18.64 5.36
CA CYS A 2 -9.64 -17.70 5.89
C CYS A 2 -10.35 -16.59 6.67
N HIS A 3 -10.79 -16.88 7.88
CA HIS A 3 -11.24 -15.84 8.80
C HIS A 3 -9.99 -15.12 9.37
N GLY A 4 -9.93 -13.79 9.23
CA GLY A 4 -8.97 -12.94 9.94
C GLY A 4 -7.55 -12.84 9.37
N HIS A 5 -7.25 -13.38 8.19
CA HIS A 5 -5.93 -13.25 7.55
C HIS A 5 -5.95 -12.11 6.53
N ALA A 6 -5.10 -11.10 6.74
CA ALA A 6 -4.92 -9.96 5.84
C ALA A 6 -3.91 -10.31 4.73
N GLY A 7 -4.09 -9.76 3.53
CA GLY A 7 -3.16 -9.98 2.40
C GLY A 7 -3.24 -11.38 1.76
N THR A 8 -4.32 -12.12 2.01
CA THR A 8 -4.50 -13.45 1.43
C THR A 8 -4.88 -13.36 -0.05
N ILE A 9 -4.05 -13.97 -0.90
CA ILE A 9 -4.43 -14.30 -2.28
C ILE A 9 -5.12 -15.65 -2.20
N VAL A 10 -6.41 -15.68 -2.53
CA VAL A 10 -7.13 -16.95 -2.68
C VAL A 10 -7.00 -17.38 -4.13
N VAL A 11 -6.49 -18.58 -4.35
CA VAL A 11 -6.40 -19.22 -5.66
C VAL A 11 -7.14 -20.55 -5.56
N ALA A 12 -8.15 -20.75 -6.40
CA ALA A 12 -8.91 -21.98 -6.50
C ALA A 12 -8.81 -22.53 -7.92
N LYS A 13 -8.45 -23.81 -8.05
CA LYS A 13 -8.53 -24.53 -9.34
C LYS A 13 -9.92 -25.15 -9.46
N VAL A 14 -10.60 -24.92 -10.58
CA VAL A 14 -11.90 -25.54 -10.85
C VAL A 14 -11.69 -27.01 -11.19
N ALA A 15 -12.39 -27.90 -10.50
CA ALA A 15 -12.24 -29.34 -10.71
C ALA A 15 -12.69 -29.74 -12.14
N GLY A 16 -11.84 -30.49 -12.85
CA GLY A 16 -12.12 -30.93 -14.21
C GLY A 16 -11.81 -29.91 -15.31
N THR A 17 -11.26 -28.73 -14.97
CA THR A 17 -10.76 -27.75 -15.94
C THR A 17 -9.36 -27.26 -15.55
N ASP A 18 -8.69 -26.56 -16.48
CA ASP A 18 -7.46 -25.83 -16.19
C ASP A 18 -7.71 -24.37 -15.80
N GLU A 19 -8.95 -24.04 -15.43
CA GLU A 19 -9.33 -22.70 -15.00
C GLU A 19 -8.90 -22.46 -13.55
N ILE A 20 -8.28 -21.30 -13.33
CA ILE A 20 -7.85 -20.82 -12.02
C ILE A 20 -8.65 -19.56 -11.69
N ILE A 21 -9.44 -19.62 -10.61
CA ILE A 21 -10.22 -18.48 -10.12
C ILE A 21 -9.49 -17.91 -8.91
N GLY A 22 -9.13 -16.64 -8.99
CA GLY A 22 -8.42 -15.92 -7.93
C GLY A 22 -9.20 -14.71 -7.42
N GLY A 23 -8.96 -14.34 -6.16
CA GLY A 23 -9.50 -13.13 -5.56
C GLY A 23 -8.56 -12.55 -4.51
N TYR A 24 -8.39 -11.22 -4.53
CA TYR A 24 -7.73 -10.48 -3.47
C TYR A 24 -8.78 -9.97 -2.50
N ASN A 25 -8.67 -10.29 -1.21
CA ASN A 25 -9.56 -9.76 -0.17
C ASN A 25 -8.90 -8.55 0.53
N PRO A 26 -9.35 -7.32 0.27
CA PRO A 26 -8.62 -6.11 0.70
C PRO A 26 -8.94 -5.55 2.10
N LEU A 27 -9.75 -6.19 2.96
CA LEU A 27 -10.16 -5.58 4.26
C LEU A 27 -9.94 -6.48 5.51
N PRO A 28 -9.72 -5.89 6.72
CA PRO A 28 -9.72 -4.46 7.07
C PRO A 28 -8.34 -3.90 7.48
N TRP A 29 -8.08 -2.69 6.99
CA TRP A 29 -7.04 -1.77 7.45
C TRP A 29 -7.28 -1.33 8.91
N ASP A 30 -6.86 -2.16 9.86
CA ASP A 30 -6.73 -1.86 11.30
C ASP A 30 -5.24 -1.69 11.66
N LYS A 31 -4.98 -1.01 12.79
CA LYS A 31 -3.74 -1.02 13.59
C LYS A 31 -2.93 -2.35 13.56
N SER A 32 -3.56 -3.51 13.42
CA SER A 32 -2.95 -4.85 13.32
C SER A 32 -2.20 -5.11 12.00
N SER A 33 -2.65 -4.55 10.88
CA SER A 33 -2.02 -4.68 9.54
C SER A 33 -0.59 -4.15 9.51
N ARG A 34 -0.28 -3.17 10.39
CA ARG A 34 1.08 -2.60 10.51
C ARG A 34 2.12 -3.63 10.94
N LYS A 35 1.73 -4.67 11.70
CA LYS A 35 2.65 -5.71 12.13
C LYS A 35 3.04 -6.66 10.99
N HIS A 36 2.17 -6.84 10.01
CA HIS A 36 2.40 -7.73 8.87
C HIS A 36 3.24 -7.09 7.76
N PHE A 37 3.16 -5.76 7.58
CA PHE A 37 3.97 -5.10 6.56
C PHE A 37 5.46 -5.13 6.91
N THR A 38 5.80 -4.91 8.18
CA THR A 38 7.21 -4.93 8.65
C THR A 38 7.85 -6.32 8.59
N SER A 39 7.06 -7.39 8.39
CA SER A 39 7.57 -8.74 8.19
C SER A 39 7.72 -9.15 6.72
N LEU A 40 7.41 -8.26 5.77
CA LEU A 40 7.61 -8.55 4.35
C LEU A 40 9.09 -8.79 4.05
N GLN A 41 9.36 -9.78 3.21
CA GLN A 41 10.67 -9.95 2.58
C GLN A 41 10.96 -8.75 1.66
N GLU A 42 12.24 -8.35 1.57
CA GLU A 42 12.67 -7.21 0.75
C GLU A 42 12.25 -7.39 -0.73
N THR A 43 12.36 -8.60 -1.27
CA THR A 43 11.95 -8.93 -2.63
C THR A 43 10.47 -8.66 -2.88
N ALA A 44 9.60 -9.07 -1.94
CA ALA A 44 8.17 -8.80 -2.02
C ALA A 44 7.87 -7.29 -1.95
N LEU A 45 8.60 -6.56 -1.09
CA LEU A 45 8.49 -5.11 -1.01
C LEU A 45 8.90 -4.45 -2.33
N ILE A 46 10.03 -4.84 -2.92
CA ILE A 46 10.51 -4.35 -4.21
C ILE A 46 9.45 -4.58 -5.30
N SER A 47 8.92 -5.80 -5.43
CA SER A 47 7.89 -6.10 -6.43
C SER A 47 6.63 -5.25 -6.26
N ILE A 48 6.27 -4.86 -5.02
CA ILE A 48 5.17 -3.92 -4.78
C ILE A 48 5.54 -2.50 -5.23
N LEU A 49 6.78 -2.06 -4.96
CA LEU A 49 7.25 -0.71 -5.32
C LEU A 49 7.47 -0.52 -6.83
N GLU A 50 7.71 -1.58 -7.58
CA GLU A 50 7.85 -1.54 -9.04
C GLU A 50 6.51 -1.36 -9.77
N ARG A 51 5.39 -1.71 -9.14
CA ARG A 51 4.06 -1.68 -9.77
C ARG A 51 3.52 -0.28 -10.06
N ASP A 52 3.27 0.03 -11.32
CA ASP A 52 2.66 1.31 -11.72
C ASP A 52 1.17 1.44 -11.36
N ASP A 53 0.46 0.34 -11.12
CA ASP A 53 -0.98 0.32 -10.83
C ASP A 53 -1.31 0.45 -9.32
N LEU A 54 -0.28 0.69 -8.48
CA LEU A 54 -0.45 0.82 -7.05
C LEU A 54 -1.22 2.11 -6.71
N LYS A 55 -2.46 1.96 -6.24
CA LYS A 55 -3.36 3.05 -5.85
C LYS A 55 -3.08 3.58 -4.44
N VAL A 56 -1.85 4.02 -4.20
CA VAL A 56 -1.41 4.58 -2.91
C VAL A 56 -0.61 5.86 -3.15
N GLU A 57 -0.88 6.91 -2.38
CA GLU A 57 -0.10 8.15 -2.45
C GLU A 57 1.39 7.90 -2.13
N GLU A 58 2.29 8.50 -2.90
CA GLU A 58 3.74 8.29 -2.77
C GLU A 58 4.26 8.62 -1.36
N ILE A 59 3.67 9.62 -0.69
CA ILE A 59 4.04 9.90 0.70
C ILE A 59 3.68 8.77 1.68
N LYS A 60 2.57 8.06 1.43
CA LYS A 60 2.19 6.90 2.24
C LYS A 60 3.17 5.75 1.97
N ILE A 61 3.59 5.57 0.72
CA ILE A 61 4.63 4.59 0.34
C ILE A 61 5.93 4.90 1.10
N TRP A 62 6.38 6.15 1.12
CA TRP A 62 7.52 6.59 1.92
C TRP A 62 7.38 6.22 3.41
N ASP A 63 6.23 6.54 4.02
CA ASP A 63 5.98 6.23 5.44
C ASP A 63 6.08 4.72 5.72
N TYR A 64 5.62 3.88 4.78
CA TYR A 64 5.70 2.43 4.91
C TYR A 64 7.14 1.92 4.78
N ILE A 65 7.90 2.42 3.80
CA ILE A 65 9.29 2.04 3.58
C ILE A 65 10.15 2.39 4.80
N ILE A 66 9.99 3.59 5.37
CA ILE A 66 10.73 3.98 6.57
C ILE A 66 10.38 3.08 7.76
N LYS A 67 9.10 2.78 7.98
CA LYS A 67 8.68 1.86 9.05
C LYS A 67 9.25 0.46 8.85
N TRP A 68 9.23 -0.06 7.63
CA TRP A 68 9.81 -1.36 7.29
C TRP A 68 11.32 -1.37 7.54
N GLY A 69 12.04 -0.36 7.04
CA GLY A 69 13.49 -0.24 7.23
C GLY A 69 13.89 -0.15 8.70
N ILE A 70 13.17 0.63 9.51
CA ILE A 70 13.42 0.71 10.96
C ILE A 70 13.17 -0.65 11.62
N ALA A 71 12.10 -1.36 11.23
CA ALA A 71 11.80 -2.68 11.79
C ALA A 71 12.86 -3.75 11.46
N GLN A 72 13.53 -3.65 10.31
CA GLN A 72 14.66 -4.54 9.97
C GLN A 72 15.93 -4.23 10.77
N ASN A 73 16.00 -3.10 11.48
CA ASN A 73 17.16 -2.67 12.24
C ASN A 73 16.79 -2.51 13.73
N PRO A 74 16.63 -3.61 14.48
CA PRO A 74 16.11 -3.58 15.85
C PRO A 74 17.02 -2.85 16.87
N THR A 75 18.26 -2.54 16.49
CA THR A 75 19.22 -1.78 17.31
C THR A 75 19.06 -0.26 17.16
N LEU A 76 18.20 0.22 16.27
CA LEU A 76 17.96 1.65 16.10
C LEU A 76 17.22 2.23 17.31
N PRO A 77 17.63 3.41 17.80
CA PRO A 77 16.89 4.12 18.82
C PRO A 77 15.49 4.50 18.35
N ALA A 78 14.53 4.52 19.28
CA ALA A 78 13.16 4.93 18.98
C ALA A 78 13.04 6.43 18.71
N ASP A 79 13.79 7.28 19.43
CA ASP A 79 13.84 8.71 19.17
C ASP A 79 14.87 9.02 18.08
N LEU A 80 14.42 9.64 17.00
CA LEU A 80 15.26 10.07 15.88
C LEU A 80 16.37 11.05 16.31
N LYS A 81 16.18 11.80 17.41
CA LYS A 81 17.20 12.71 17.94
C LYS A 81 18.44 11.99 18.46
N GLU A 82 18.29 10.73 18.87
CA GLU A 82 19.39 9.88 19.36
C GLU A 82 20.16 9.21 18.21
N TRP A 83 19.76 9.45 16.95
CA TRP A 83 20.37 8.76 15.82
C TRP A 83 21.76 9.25 15.49
N THR A 84 22.71 8.33 15.57
CA THR A 84 24.09 8.55 15.14
C THR A 84 24.22 8.46 13.61
N LYS A 85 25.37 8.89 13.07
CA LYS A 85 25.69 8.68 11.63
C LYS A 85 25.66 7.20 11.25
N GLY A 86 26.06 6.31 12.17
CA GLY A 86 25.99 4.86 11.98
C GLY A 86 24.55 4.35 11.83
N ASN A 87 23.62 4.90 12.62
CA ASN A 87 22.20 4.55 12.57
C ASN A 87 21.57 4.90 11.21
N PHE A 88 21.84 6.11 10.71
CA PHE A 88 21.41 6.51 9.36
C PHE A 88 22.05 5.64 8.27
N LYS A 89 23.33 5.27 8.42
CA LYS A 89 24.00 4.38 7.47
C LYS A 89 23.37 2.98 7.44
N ALA A 90 23.03 2.42 8.59
CA ALA A 90 22.36 1.12 8.69
C ALA A 90 20.99 1.14 7.99
N LEU A 91 20.18 2.17 8.26
CA LEU A 91 18.91 2.35 7.57
C LEU A 91 19.10 2.53 6.06
N LYS A 92 20.08 3.34 5.63
CA LYS A 92 20.40 3.55 4.21
C LYS A 92 20.73 2.24 3.49
N ILE A 93 21.59 1.41 4.09
CA ILE A 93 21.97 0.10 3.54
C ILE A 93 20.74 -0.80 3.40
N THR A 94 19.90 -0.85 4.43
CA THR A 94 18.67 -1.66 4.43
C THR A 94 17.70 -1.24 3.34
N LEU A 95 17.59 0.05 3.08
CA LEU A 95 16.63 0.60 2.11
C LEU A 95 17.23 0.79 0.71
N GLN A 96 18.48 0.39 0.46
CA GLN A 96 19.23 0.78 -0.73
C GLN A 96 18.53 0.41 -2.05
N GLN A 97 17.82 -0.72 -2.09
CA GLN A 97 17.08 -1.16 -3.28
C GLN A 97 15.68 -0.56 -3.37
N CYS A 98 15.11 -0.15 -2.24
CA CYS A 98 13.77 0.45 -2.17
C CYS A 98 13.79 1.95 -2.48
N LEU A 99 14.83 2.68 -2.03
CA LEU A 99 14.92 4.14 -2.20
C LEU A 99 14.85 4.60 -3.66
N PRO A 100 15.49 3.93 -4.65
CA PRO A 100 15.39 4.31 -6.05
C PRO A 100 14.00 4.10 -6.66
N LEU A 101 13.13 3.29 -6.04
CA LEU A 101 11.81 2.95 -6.56
C LEU A 101 10.71 3.94 -6.11
N ILE A 102 11.06 4.90 -5.25
CA ILE A 102 10.15 5.93 -4.76
C ILE A 102 10.07 7.07 -5.78
N ARG A 103 8.85 7.48 -6.11
CA ARG A 103 8.58 8.56 -7.07
C ARG A 103 8.62 9.93 -6.37
N TYR A 104 9.80 10.32 -5.88
CA TYR A 104 9.97 11.52 -5.04
C TYR A 104 9.42 12.81 -5.65
N PHE A 105 9.60 12.99 -6.96
CA PHE A 105 9.15 14.17 -7.70
C PHE A 105 7.62 14.31 -7.80
N HIS A 106 6.88 13.28 -7.40
CA HIS A 106 5.42 13.26 -7.33
C HIS A 106 4.90 13.44 -5.89
N ILE A 107 5.78 13.75 -4.93
CA ILE A 107 5.42 14.08 -3.55
C ILE A 107 5.42 15.61 -3.39
N PRO A 108 4.36 16.21 -2.80
CA PRO A 108 4.34 17.65 -2.54
C PRO A 108 5.47 18.09 -1.60
N VAL A 109 6.18 19.18 -1.95
CA VAL A 109 7.43 19.61 -1.28
C VAL A 109 7.24 19.96 0.19
N GLU A 110 6.11 20.54 0.55
CA GLU A 110 5.75 20.86 1.93
C GLU A 110 5.70 19.60 2.81
N VAL A 111 5.34 18.47 2.19
CA VAL A 111 5.29 17.18 2.85
C VAL A 111 6.68 16.53 2.89
N ILE A 112 7.47 16.65 1.82
CA ILE A 112 8.89 16.23 1.80
C ILE A 112 9.66 16.90 2.93
N TRP A 113 9.55 18.23 3.05
CA TRP A 113 10.28 18.98 4.06
C TRP A 113 9.90 18.56 5.49
N LYS A 114 8.62 18.26 5.72
CA LYS A 114 8.13 17.85 7.04
C LYS A 114 8.51 16.41 7.40
N LYS A 115 8.37 15.48 6.46
CA LYS A 115 8.48 14.03 6.73
C LYS A 115 9.81 13.41 6.34
N MET A 116 10.46 13.91 5.29
CA MET A 116 11.68 13.30 4.74
C MET A 116 12.94 14.01 5.23
N LYS A 117 12.90 15.33 5.47
CA LYS A 117 14.05 16.09 5.99
C LYS A 117 14.72 15.49 7.23
N PRO A 118 13.99 14.94 8.23
CA PRO A 118 14.62 14.29 9.38
C PRO A 118 15.52 13.11 9.00
N TYR A 119 15.25 12.48 7.84
CA TYR A 119 16.00 11.37 7.27
C TYR A 119 16.95 11.79 6.14
N LYS A 120 17.20 13.09 5.90
CA LYS A 120 18.07 13.60 4.80
C LYS A 120 19.37 12.81 4.64
N LYS A 121 19.98 12.36 5.74
CA LYS A 121 21.25 11.63 5.77
C LYS A 121 21.24 10.26 5.05
N ILE A 122 20.07 9.69 4.75
CA ILE A 122 19.99 8.42 4.01
C ILE A 122 20.03 8.63 2.49
N PHE A 123 19.74 9.83 2.02
CA PHE A 123 19.78 10.16 0.60
C PHE A 123 21.21 10.33 0.10
N GLU A 124 21.38 10.24 -1.21
CA GLU A 124 22.56 10.81 -1.87
C GLU A 124 22.41 12.32 -1.94
N GLU A 125 23.52 13.05 -1.83
CA GLU A 125 23.51 14.51 -1.77
C GLU A 125 22.85 15.11 -3.03
N GLN A 126 23.25 14.61 -4.20
CA GLN A 126 22.67 15.01 -5.48
C GLN A 126 21.16 14.75 -5.57
N LEU A 127 20.69 13.58 -5.12
CA LEU A 127 19.26 13.25 -5.16
C LEU A 127 18.45 14.19 -4.26
N TRP A 128 18.94 14.48 -3.06
CA TRP A 128 18.26 15.41 -2.17
C TRP A 128 18.18 16.82 -2.79
N ASP A 129 19.29 17.29 -3.37
CA ASP A 129 19.35 18.62 -3.95
C ASP A 129 18.45 18.71 -5.20
N ASP A 130 18.43 17.68 -6.05
CA ASP A 130 17.53 17.61 -7.21
C ASP A 130 16.05 17.61 -6.81
N ILE A 131 15.67 16.89 -5.74
CA ILE A 131 14.30 16.90 -5.20
C ILE A 131 13.89 18.31 -4.77
N ILE A 132 14.78 19.03 -4.07
CA ILE A 132 14.50 20.40 -3.63
C ILE A 132 14.52 21.37 -4.81
N GLN A 133 15.47 21.24 -5.74
CA GLN A 133 15.58 22.11 -6.92
C GLN A 133 14.34 22.01 -7.79
N HIS A 134 13.88 20.79 -8.10
CA HIS A 134 12.68 20.56 -8.91
C HIS A 134 11.43 21.20 -8.30
N SER A 135 11.38 21.38 -6.97
CA SER A 135 10.26 22.07 -6.31
C SER A 135 10.29 23.60 -6.48
N ILE A 136 11.47 24.18 -6.65
CA ILE A 136 11.67 25.63 -6.79
C ILE A 136 11.56 26.04 -8.26
N SER A 137 12.20 25.25 -9.13
CA SER A 137 12.28 25.49 -10.57
C SER A 137 12.11 24.16 -11.32
N PRO A 138 10.88 23.71 -11.59
CA PRO A 138 10.61 22.42 -12.25
C PRO A 138 11.20 22.31 -13.67
N ASN A 139 11.48 23.46 -14.30
CA ASN A 139 12.03 23.53 -15.66
C ASN A 139 13.55 23.46 -15.70
N ASP A 140 14.22 23.56 -14.54
CA ASP A 140 15.68 23.46 -14.50
C ASP A 140 16.10 22.00 -14.69
N PRO A 141 17.21 21.75 -15.39
CA PRO A 141 17.70 20.38 -15.58
C PRO A 141 18.11 19.79 -14.24
N ILE A 142 17.62 18.58 -13.96
CA ILE A 142 18.07 17.74 -12.85
C ILE A 142 18.79 16.50 -13.37
N THR A 143 19.67 15.94 -12.55
CA THR A 143 20.49 14.78 -12.94
C THR A 143 19.90 13.44 -12.50
N SER A 144 19.03 13.48 -11.50
CA SER A 144 18.38 12.30 -10.92
C SER A 144 17.33 11.71 -11.87
N LEU A 145 17.21 10.38 -11.83
CA LEU A 145 16.18 9.67 -12.58
C LEU A 145 14.79 10.04 -12.06
N ILE A 146 13.93 10.56 -12.95
CA ILE A 146 12.52 10.81 -12.65
C ILE A 146 11.73 9.57 -13.04
N LEU A 147 11.14 8.90 -12.05
CA LEU A 147 10.19 7.82 -12.30
C LEU A 147 8.81 8.39 -12.73
N PRO A 148 8.11 7.76 -13.67
CA PRO A 148 6.77 8.18 -14.08
C PRO A 148 5.78 8.06 -12.92
N ALA A 149 4.74 8.89 -12.91
CA ALA A 149 3.68 8.81 -11.92
C ALA A 149 2.96 7.45 -11.99
N ARG A 150 2.56 6.90 -10.82
CA ARG A 150 1.72 5.69 -10.80
C ARG A 150 0.34 5.99 -11.36
N ILE A 151 -0.23 5.04 -12.08
CA ILE A 151 -1.55 5.16 -12.71
C ILE A 151 -2.61 5.06 -11.61
N ILE A 152 -3.06 6.22 -11.14
CA ILE A 152 -4.27 6.30 -10.31
C ILE A 152 -5.46 6.17 -11.26
N SER A 153 -5.83 4.95 -11.66
CA SER A 153 -7.10 4.75 -12.34
C SER A 153 -8.21 5.06 -11.33
N ASN A 154 -8.79 6.25 -11.42
CA ASN A 154 -10.11 6.49 -10.85
C ASN A 154 -11.07 5.68 -11.72
N PRO A 155 -11.69 4.58 -11.23
CA PRO A 155 -12.76 3.98 -12.00
C PRO A 155 -13.91 4.99 -11.93
N GLU A 156 -14.09 5.79 -12.98
CA GLU A 156 -15.38 6.43 -13.20
C GLU A 156 -16.38 5.28 -13.34
N LEU A 157 -17.08 4.99 -12.24
CA LEU A 157 -18.20 4.07 -12.26
C LEU A 157 -19.24 4.68 -13.21
N PRO A 158 -19.73 3.94 -14.21
CA PRO A 158 -20.78 4.46 -15.10
C PRO A 158 -21.94 4.91 -14.23
N SER A 159 -22.34 6.18 -14.38
CA SER A 159 -23.50 6.74 -13.70
C SER A 159 -24.72 5.91 -14.09
N ARG A 160 -25.22 5.09 -13.16
CA ARG A 160 -26.56 4.54 -13.29
C ARG A 160 -27.50 5.73 -13.22
N ILE A 161 -28.00 6.15 -14.39
CA ILE A 161 -29.20 6.96 -14.50
C ILE A 161 -30.29 6.14 -13.81
N ILE A 162 -30.61 6.49 -12.57
CA ILE A 162 -31.84 6.03 -11.92
C ILE A 162 -32.95 6.82 -12.61
N SER A 163 -33.51 6.26 -13.67
CA SER A 163 -34.84 6.62 -14.11
C SER A 163 -35.75 6.28 -12.93
N ASN A 164 -36.22 7.28 -12.18
CA ASN A 164 -37.23 7.08 -11.15
C ASN A 164 -38.45 6.39 -11.81
N PRO A 165 -38.81 5.16 -11.41
CA PRO A 165 -40.18 4.70 -11.61
C PRO A 165 -41.00 5.34 -10.49
N GLU A 166 -42.04 6.08 -10.83
CA GLU A 166 -43.04 6.53 -9.85
C GLU A 166 -43.51 5.32 -9.01
N LEU A 167 -43.35 5.43 -7.69
CA LEU A 167 -43.78 4.40 -6.74
C LEU A 167 -45.27 4.62 -6.43
N PRO A 168 -46.16 3.65 -6.66
CA PRO A 168 -47.54 3.74 -6.17
C PRO A 168 -47.58 3.53 -4.65
N SER A 169 -48.49 4.27 -4.00
CA SER A 169 -48.68 4.31 -2.55
C SER A 169 -48.98 2.92 -1.96
N ALA A 170 -48.25 2.53 -0.92
CA ALA A 170 -48.46 1.30 -0.17
C ALA A 170 -49.60 1.43 0.86
N PRO A 171 -50.36 0.35 1.15
CA PRO A 171 -51.05 0.18 2.42
C PRO A 171 -50.24 -0.68 3.40
N GLU A 172 -50.42 -0.38 4.68
CA GLU A 172 -49.69 -0.97 5.82
C GLU A 172 -50.10 -2.40 6.23
N LEU A 173 -49.18 -3.01 6.98
CA LEU A 173 -49.30 -4.04 8.02
C LEU A 173 -49.30 -5.54 7.62
N SER A 174 -48.22 -6.24 8.00
CA SER A 174 -48.28 -7.39 8.92
C SER A 174 -46.87 -7.89 9.28
N SER A 175 -46.66 -8.12 10.57
CA SER A 175 -45.48 -8.73 11.20
C SER A 175 -45.21 -10.17 10.75
N ARG A 176 -43.92 -10.55 10.66
CA ARG A 176 -43.39 -11.86 11.12
C ARG A 176 -41.86 -11.98 10.94
N GLU A 177 -41.22 -12.16 12.10
CA GLU A 177 -40.15 -13.12 12.44
C GLU A 177 -38.84 -13.19 11.61
N ASN A 178 -37.77 -12.73 12.25
CA ASN A 178 -36.47 -13.38 12.48
C ASN A 178 -36.13 -14.59 11.59
N GLU A 179 -35.06 -14.50 10.79
CA GLU A 179 -34.13 -15.61 10.66
C GLU A 179 -32.71 -15.16 10.32
N SER A 180 -31.78 -15.65 11.16
CA SER A 180 -30.34 -15.56 11.04
C SER A 180 -29.87 -16.50 9.93
N PHE A 181 -29.25 -15.99 8.87
CA PHE A 181 -28.60 -16.85 7.89
C PHE A 181 -27.26 -17.37 8.43
N SER A 182 -27.34 -18.59 8.96
CA SER A 182 -26.26 -19.44 9.39
C SER A 182 -25.38 -19.90 8.23
N THR A 183 -24.09 -19.99 8.52
CA THR A 183 -23.00 -20.57 7.73
C THR A 183 -23.35 -21.94 7.12
N ILE A 184 -23.18 -22.10 5.80
CA ILE A 184 -23.02 -23.41 5.17
C ILE A 184 -21.53 -23.65 4.93
N ILE A 185 -20.95 -24.51 5.77
CA ILE A 185 -19.63 -25.12 5.56
C ILE A 185 -19.86 -26.34 4.67
N SER A 186 -19.43 -26.28 3.41
CA SER A 186 -19.18 -27.50 2.65
C SER A 186 -17.76 -27.96 2.90
N ASN A 187 -17.66 -29.23 3.31
CA ASN A 187 -16.46 -29.97 3.67
C ASN A 187 -15.45 -30.11 2.53
N GLU A 188 -14.20 -30.32 2.96
CA GLU A 188 -13.07 -30.90 2.22
C GLU A 188 -12.56 -30.12 1.01
N ASN A 189 -11.62 -29.22 1.26
CA ASN A 189 -10.59 -28.88 0.28
C ASN A 189 -9.27 -28.60 1.01
N GLN A 190 -8.22 -29.33 0.64
CA GLN A 190 -6.84 -29.07 1.07
C GLN A 190 -6.47 -27.63 0.69
N LEU A 191 -6.40 -26.77 1.69
CA LEU A 191 -5.84 -25.43 1.58
C LEU A 191 -4.31 -25.55 1.68
N PHE A 192 -3.63 -25.40 0.54
CA PHE A 192 -2.23 -25.02 0.56
C PHE A 192 -2.16 -23.51 0.80
N ILE A 193 -1.70 -23.13 1.98
CA ILE A 193 -1.32 -21.76 2.33
C ILE A 193 0.17 -21.65 1.98
N LEU A 194 0.53 -20.86 0.98
CA LEU A 194 1.90 -20.38 0.77
C LEU A 194 2.03 -18.99 1.40
#